data_AF-A0A972TTQ0-F1
#
_entry.id   AF-A0A972TTQ0-F1
#
_cell.length_a   1.000
_cell.length_b   1.000
_cell.length_c   1.000
_cell.angle_alpha   90.00
_cell.angle_beta   90.00
_cell.angle_gamma   90.00
#
_symmetry.space_group_name_H-M   'P 1'
#
loop_
_entity.id
_entity.type
_entity.pdbx_description
1 polymer ?
#
loop_
_entity_poly.entity_id
_entity_poly.type
_entity_poly.pdbx_seq_one_letter_code
_entity_poly.pdbx_strand_id
1 'polypeptide(L)'
;MKTKTKIVSIVLFLSAFMMHVSCGKQKAGWKGTIEEENGVTIVRNPKEGLWDSKEKANVTIIKERQIGELDGPEEFLFVYISDIAVNSKGDIYVADRQLNEVRKFNKDGEYLLTLGRRGQGPGEFQNVKIVSVNINNDLIAFDSMLRRINIFSDKGELIKTTKKLMVGSWVEPSKIFVIDGNYVFFGKLSNSLKLFHEFGQDWNITESYIDYEFIDNKEFEEHSFGFFPGNCFFQNNGDILYTKYYYDNQIFIYKNKELEKIIGRESDIKKPYEIQVFRDVNKAMNIKRDQDYDFKSFGQGIAFVGKSFQNSLGIFQLSDGLIVNFLAIRKSKGNWEFGVELFDSSGKLLSYSKIGENLYYNVRCMDSNDLFYAIERKEYNKVIMFRLRY
;
A
#
# COMPACT_ATOMS: atom_id res chain seq x y z
N MET A 1 -85.87 -41.03 17.70
CA MET A 1 -84.72 -40.82 18.61
C MET A 1 -83.45 -40.85 17.75
N LYS A 2 -82.79 -39.71 17.48
CA LYS A 2 -81.60 -39.19 18.22
C LYS A 2 -80.53 -40.29 18.38
N THR A 3 -79.27 -40.19 17.94
CA THR A 3 -78.30 -39.06 18.00
C THR A 3 -77.04 -39.44 17.19
N LYS A 4 -76.61 -38.62 16.21
CA LYS A 4 -75.43 -37.71 16.20
C LYS A 4 -74.03 -38.35 16.34
N THR A 5 -73.33 -38.47 15.21
CA THR A 5 -71.86 -38.49 15.14
C THR A 5 -71.40 -37.11 14.65
N LYS A 6 -70.66 -36.38 15.49
CA LYS A 6 -70.01 -35.11 15.11
C LYS A 6 -68.72 -35.44 14.37
N ILE A 7 -68.57 -35.01 13.12
CA ILE A 7 -67.27 -34.88 12.46
C ILE A 7 -66.99 -33.39 12.33
N VAL A 8 -65.92 -32.96 13.00
CA VAL A 8 -65.39 -31.60 12.96
C VAL A 8 -64.68 -31.42 11.63
N SER A 9 -65.10 -30.44 10.83
CA SER A 9 -64.42 -30.04 9.60
C SER A 9 -63.24 -29.14 9.94
N ILE A 10 -62.01 -29.60 9.68
CA ILE A 10 -60.81 -28.78 9.67
C ILE A 10 -60.65 -28.23 8.24
N VAL A 11 -60.88 -26.93 8.08
CA VAL A 11 -60.62 -26.21 6.82
C VAL A 11 -59.14 -25.84 6.82
N LEU A 12 -58.33 -26.54 6.02
CA LEU A 12 -56.97 -26.15 5.70
C LEU A 12 -57.00 -25.24 4.47
N PHE A 13 -56.76 -23.94 4.68
CA PHE A 13 -56.48 -23.00 3.59
C PHE A 13 -55.07 -23.27 3.06
N LEU A 14 -54.97 -23.99 1.95
CA LEU A 14 -53.76 -24.05 1.13
C LEU A 14 -53.75 -22.83 0.20
N SER A 15 -53.03 -21.78 0.59
CA SER A 15 -52.66 -20.70 -0.30
C SER A 15 -51.57 -21.18 -1.26
N ALA A 16 -51.95 -21.51 -2.49
CA ALA A 16 -51.02 -21.80 -3.57
C ALA A 16 -50.30 -20.51 -4.00
N PHE A 17 -49.10 -20.29 -3.49
CA PHE A 17 -48.21 -19.24 -3.96
C PHE A 17 -47.54 -19.73 -5.25
N MET A 18 -48.09 -19.39 -6.42
CA MET A 18 -47.42 -19.61 -7.70
C MET A 18 -46.20 -18.68 -7.80
N MET A 19 -45.01 -19.24 -7.68
CA MET A 19 -43.79 -18.55 -8.10
C MET A 19 -43.77 -18.45 -9.62
N HIS A 20 -44.01 -17.25 -10.15
CA HIS A 20 -43.65 -16.91 -11.51
C HIS A 20 -42.12 -16.99 -11.66
N VAL A 21 -41.63 -18.05 -12.29
CA VAL A 21 -40.27 -18.09 -12.83
C VAL A 21 -40.25 -17.20 -14.06
N SER A 22 -39.93 -15.92 -13.86
CA SER A 22 -39.52 -15.05 -14.95
C SER A 22 -38.15 -15.54 -15.42
N CYS A 23 -38.13 -16.20 -16.57
CA CYS A 23 -36.91 -16.53 -17.31
C CYS A 23 -36.30 -15.24 -17.87
N GLY A 24 -35.68 -14.45 -16.98
CA GLY A 24 -34.80 -13.36 -17.33
C GLY A 24 -33.38 -13.91 -17.47
N LYS A 25 -32.74 -13.66 -18.62
CA LYS A 25 -31.32 -13.98 -18.87
C LYS A 25 -30.49 -13.67 -17.63
N GLN A 26 -29.88 -14.70 -17.05
CA GLN A 26 -29.07 -14.62 -15.84
C GLN A 26 -27.86 -13.70 -16.13
N LYS A 27 -27.92 -12.44 -15.69
CA LYS A 27 -26.70 -11.61 -15.58
C LYS A 27 -25.76 -12.39 -14.67
N ALA A 28 -24.53 -12.66 -15.12
CA ALA A 28 -23.51 -13.31 -14.29
C ALA A 28 -23.42 -12.55 -12.96
N GLY A 29 -23.92 -13.17 -11.89
CA GLY A 29 -24.02 -12.55 -10.58
C GLY A 29 -22.67 -12.59 -9.87
N TRP A 30 -22.34 -11.51 -9.17
CA TRP A 30 -21.24 -11.53 -8.19
C TRP A 30 -21.50 -12.62 -7.15
N LYS A 31 -20.48 -13.44 -6.84
CA LYS A 31 -20.62 -14.65 -6.00
C LYS A 31 -20.04 -14.49 -4.59
N GLY A 32 -19.74 -13.26 -4.17
CA GLY A 32 -19.22 -12.97 -2.84
C GLY A 32 -20.30 -12.82 -1.78
N THR A 33 -19.89 -12.52 -0.54
CA THR A 33 -20.79 -12.19 0.58
C THR A 33 -20.54 -10.78 1.08
N ILE A 34 -21.61 -10.15 1.60
CA ILE A 34 -21.54 -8.89 2.34
C ILE A 34 -22.11 -9.18 3.72
N GLU A 35 -21.29 -8.97 4.74
CA GLU A 35 -21.62 -9.17 6.14
C GLU A 35 -21.43 -7.84 6.89
N GLU A 36 -22.07 -7.70 8.04
CA GLU A 36 -21.88 -6.57 8.93
C GLU A 36 -21.48 -7.11 10.30
N GLU A 37 -20.32 -6.70 10.80
CA GLU A 37 -19.78 -7.14 12.09
C GLU A 37 -19.37 -5.90 12.90
N ASN A 38 -20.00 -5.68 14.05
CA ASN A 38 -19.71 -4.54 14.93
C ASN A 38 -19.75 -3.17 14.22
N GLY A 39 -20.66 -2.99 13.25
CA GLY A 39 -20.78 -1.76 12.46
C GLY A 39 -19.78 -1.63 11.30
N VAL A 40 -18.94 -2.65 11.07
CA VAL A 40 -18.01 -2.72 9.93
C VAL A 40 -18.63 -3.57 8.82
N THR A 41 -18.66 -3.03 7.60
CA THR A 41 -19.09 -3.80 6.42
C THR A 41 -17.94 -4.68 5.95
N ILE A 42 -18.16 -6.00 5.83
CA ILE A 42 -17.17 -6.95 5.34
C ILE A 42 -17.62 -7.50 3.98
N VAL A 43 -16.86 -7.20 2.93
CA VAL A 43 -17.11 -7.67 1.57
C VAL A 43 -16.10 -8.77 1.21
N ARG A 44 -16.58 -10.01 1.15
CA ARG A 44 -15.77 -11.18 0.80
C ARG A 44 -15.97 -11.51 -0.67
N ASN A 45 -14.92 -11.45 -1.45
CA ASN A 45 -14.96 -11.75 -2.88
C ASN A 45 -14.42 -13.15 -3.17
N PRO A 46 -15.00 -13.85 -4.17
CA PRO A 46 -14.39 -15.07 -4.70
C PRO A 46 -13.02 -14.78 -5.30
N LYS A 47 -12.26 -15.85 -5.56
CA LYS A 47 -10.90 -15.76 -6.12
C LYS A 47 -10.84 -15.05 -7.47
N GLU A 48 -11.87 -15.25 -8.29
CA GLU A 48 -12.04 -14.66 -9.62
C GLU A 48 -13.00 -13.47 -9.56
N GLY A 49 -12.64 -12.38 -10.22
CA GLY A 49 -13.45 -11.19 -10.34
C GLY A 49 -14.64 -11.35 -11.29
N LEU A 50 -15.56 -10.38 -11.23
CA LEU A 50 -16.73 -10.30 -12.10
C LEU A 50 -16.40 -10.32 -13.60
N TRP A 51 -15.24 -9.81 -13.98
CA TRP A 51 -14.83 -9.66 -15.36
C TRP A 51 -14.05 -10.89 -15.85
N ASP A 52 -13.34 -11.61 -14.98
CA ASP A 52 -12.37 -12.67 -15.34
C ASP A 52 -12.96 -13.83 -16.18
N SER A 53 -14.26 -14.11 -16.03
CA SER A 53 -14.98 -15.13 -16.83
C SER A 53 -15.23 -14.75 -18.29
N LYS A 54 -14.98 -13.50 -18.67
CA LYS A 54 -15.11 -12.99 -20.05
C LYS A 54 -13.69 -12.81 -20.58
N GLU A 55 -13.33 -13.39 -21.72
CA GLU A 55 -12.01 -13.30 -22.40
C GLU A 55 -11.50 -11.85 -22.69
N LYS A 56 -12.16 -10.80 -22.17
CA LYS A 56 -11.86 -9.37 -22.34
C LYS A 56 -11.37 -8.65 -21.08
N ALA A 57 -11.09 -9.35 -19.98
CA ALA A 57 -11.04 -8.74 -18.65
C ALA A 57 -9.68 -8.71 -17.93
N ASN A 58 -8.58 -8.92 -18.64
CA ASN A 58 -7.27 -8.79 -17.99
C ASN A 58 -6.92 -7.31 -17.91
N VAL A 59 -6.81 -6.79 -16.68
CA VAL A 59 -6.16 -5.50 -16.41
C VAL A 59 -4.74 -5.59 -16.97
N THR A 60 -4.39 -4.63 -17.83
CA THR A 60 -3.06 -4.55 -18.45
C THR A 60 -2.39 -3.24 -18.10
N ILE A 61 -1.05 -3.26 -18.06
CA ILE A 61 -0.24 -2.07 -17.86
C ILE A 61 0.11 -1.48 -19.24
N ILE A 62 -0.22 -0.21 -19.43
CA ILE A 62 0.28 0.59 -20.55
C ILE A 62 1.41 1.47 -20.01
N LYS A 63 2.65 1.07 -20.27
CA LYS A 63 3.83 1.90 -19.95
C LYS A 63 3.81 3.13 -20.83
N GLU A 64 3.79 4.31 -20.21
CA GLU A 64 3.83 5.58 -20.93
C GLU A 64 5.26 6.08 -21.06
N ARG A 65 6.01 6.08 -19.95
CA ARG A 65 7.35 6.69 -19.88
C ARG A 65 8.25 5.99 -18.87
N GLN A 66 9.52 6.37 -18.90
CA GLN A 66 10.52 5.99 -17.92
C GLN A 66 11.47 7.16 -17.66
N ILE A 67 11.93 7.27 -16.43
CA ILE A 67 13.09 8.09 -16.03
C ILE A 67 14.10 7.14 -15.41
N GLY A 68 15.38 7.31 -15.74
CA GLY A 68 16.46 6.46 -15.25
C GLY A 68 17.06 5.59 -16.34
N GLU A 69 18.39 5.61 -16.43
CA GLU A 69 19.18 4.88 -17.40
C GLU A 69 20.41 4.24 -16.73
N LEU A 70 20.94 3.17 -17.33
CA LEU A 70 22.16 2.52 -16.82
C LEU A 70 23.41 3.27 -17.24
N ASP A 71 23.41 3.76 -18.48
CA ASP A 71 24.47 4.54 -19.09
C ASP A 71 23.79 5.73 -19.79
N GLY A 72 24.21 6.96 -19.49
CA GLY A 72 23.53 8.15 -19.96
C GLY A 72 24.01 9.43 -19.26
N PRO A 73 23.34 10.57 -19.49
CA PRO A 73 23.62 11.81 -18.79
C PRO A 73 23.47 11.66 -17.28
N GLU A 74 24.31 12.35 -16.50
CA GLU A 74 24.40 12.19 -15.04
C GLU A 74 23.04 12.37 -14.35
N GLU A 75 22.22 13.29 -14.85
CA GLU A 75 20.89 13.59 -14.32
C GLU A 75 19.89 12.43 -14.43
N PHE A 76 20.14 11.44 -15.30
CA PHE A 76 19.33 10.22 -15.43
C PHE A 76 19.98 8.98 -14.78
N LEU A 77 21.19 9.11 -14.22
CA LEU A 77 21.85 8.00 -13.53
C LEU A 77 21.45 7.95 -12.06
N PHE A 78 20.65 6.95 -11.70
CA PHE A 78 20.27 6.65 -10.31
C PHE A 78 20.99 5.41 -9.79
N VAL A 79 21.35 5.44 -8.52
CA VAL A 79 22.01 4.34 -7.82
C VAL A 79 21.01 3.58 -6.95
N TYR A 80 20.18 4.29 -6.19
CA TYR A 80 19.12 3.67 -5.40
C TYR A 80 17.97 4.65 -5.16
N ILE A 81 16.94 4.56 -6.00
CA ILE A 81 15.71 5.33 -5.82
C ILE A 81 14.98 4.77 -4.60
N SER A 82 14.78 5.62 -3.60
CA SER A 82 14.04 5.25 -2.39
C SER A 82 12.57 5.62 -2.45
N ASP A 83 12.24 6.73 -3.12
CA ASP A 83 10.87 7.24 -3.17
C ASP A 83 10.63 8.21 -4.33
N ILE A 84 9.35 8.40 -4.67
CA ILE A 84 8.88 9.27 -5.76
C ILE A 84 7.70 10.09 -5.26
N ALA A 85 7.68 11.38 -5.58
CA ALA A 85 6.54 12.26 -5.40
C ALA A 85 6.25 13.06 -6.67
N VAL A 86 4.99 13.45 -6.88
CA VAL A 86 4.56 14.19 -8.06
C VAL A 86 3.67 15.35 -7.63
N ASN A 87 4.00 16.57 -8.09
CA ASN A 87 3.23 17.78 -7.75
C ASN A 87 2.00 17.97 -8.66
N SER A 88 1.17 18.97 -8.36
CA SER A 88 -0.04 19.27 -9.14
C SER A 88 0.22 19.72 -10.58
N LYS A 89 1.46 20.08 -10.91
CA LYS A 89 1.90 20.43 -12.28
C LYS A 89 2.37 19.21 -13.08
N GLY A 90 2.47 18.05 -12.42
CA GLY A 90 3.05 16.83 -12.98
C GLY A 90 4.57 16.77 -12.91
N ASP A 91 5.23 17.68 -12.18
CA ASP A 91 6.66 17.57 -11.95
C ASP A 91 6.96 16.40 -11.00
N ILE A 92 8.00 15.65 -11.33
CA ILE A 92 8.36 14.38 -10.72
C ILE A 92 9.61 14.57 -9.88
N TYR A 93 9.52 14.26 -8.59
CA TYR A 93 10.62 14.29 -7.64
C TYR A 93 11.08 12.86 -7.36
N VAL A 94 12.35 12.58 -7.63
CA VAL A 94 12.96 11.25 -7.46
C VAL A 94 14.05 11.34 -6.41
N ALA A 95 13.86 10.67 -5.27
CA ALA A 95 14.83 10.63 -4.19
C ALA A 95 15.84 9.50 -4.43
N ASP A 96 17.12 9.84 -4.55
CA ASP A 96 18.20 8.86 -4.57
C ASP A 96 18.89 8.81 -3.21
N ARG A 97 18.69 7.68 -2.53
CA ARG A 97 19.20 7.47 -1.17
C ARG A 97 20.71 7.33 -1.13
N GLN A 98 21.32 6.76 -2.17
CA GLN A 98 22.76 6.49 -2.17
C GLN A 98 23.53 7.75 -2.57
N LEU A 99 22.99 8.55 -3.49
CA LEU A 99 23.53 9.85 -3.87
C LEU A 99 23.20 10.96 -2.87
N ASN A 100 22.18 10.77 -2.01
CA ASN A 100 21.74 11.73 -1.00
C ASN A 100 21.26 13.05 -1.60
N GLU A 101 20.42 12.94 -2.62
CA GLU A 101 19.84 14.06 -3.34
C GLU A 101 18.43 13.72 -3.84
N VAL A 102 17.68 14.76 -4.21
CA VAL A 102 16.39 14.61 -4.89
C VAL A 102 16.48 15.31 -6.24
N ARG A 103 16.14 14.61 -7.32
CA ARG A 103 16.10 15.20 -8.66
C ARG A 103 14.67 15.51 -9.05
N LYS A 104 14.47 16.67 -9.67
CA LYS A 104 13.18 17.13 -10.18
C LYS A 104 13.18 17.04 -11.71
N PHE A 105 12.14 16.44 -12.26
CA PHE A 105 11.85 16.36 -13.69
C PHE A 105 10.50 17.00 -13.97
N ASN A 106 10.27 17.50 -15.18
CA ASN A 106 8.93 17.89 -15.58
C ASN A 106 8.07 16.67 -15.93
N LYS A 107 6.79 16.90 -16.22
CA LYS A 107 5.82 15.87 -16.63
C LYS A 107 6.22 15.07 -17.88
N ASP A 108 7.10 15.62 -18.71
CA ASP A 108 7.58 14.99 -19.94
C ASP A 108 8.83 14.15 -19.72
N GLY A 109 9.41 14.20 -18.52
CA GLY A 109 10.60 13.46 -18.12
C GLY A 109 11.90 14.23 -18.32
N GLU A 110 11.83 15.53 -18.65
CA GLU A 110 13.02 16.36 -18.81
C GLU A 110 13.53 16.80 -17.43
N TYR A 111 14.83 16.70 -17.21
CA TYR A 111 15.47 17.14 -15.97
C TYR A 111 15.34 18.66 -15.79
N LEU A 112 15.02 19.08 -14.58
CA LEU A 112 14.89 20.48 -14.21
C LEU A 112 16.01 20.92 -13.26
N LEU A 113 16.18 20.22 -12.13
CA LEU A 113 17.13 20.59 -11.09
C LEU A 113 17.38 19.45 -10.09
N THR A 114 18.47 19.59 -9.32
CA THR A 114 18.82 18.72 -8.19
C THR A 114 18.70 19.50 -6.89
N LEU A 115 18.17 18.85 -5.86
CA LEU A 115 17.93 19.39 -4.53
C LEU A 115 18.75 18.66 -3.49
N GLY A 116 19.49 19.44 -2.72
CA GLY A 116 20.39 18.94 -1.68
C GLY A 116 21.63 18.26 -2.24
N ARG A 117 22.38 17.67 -1.31
CA ARG A 117 23.62 16.92 -1.53
C ARG A 117 23.97 16.18 -0.25
N ARG A 118 24.96 15.29 -0.32
CA ARG A 118 25.51 14.66 0.88
C ARG A 118 26.05 15.68 1.88
N GLY A 119 25.58 15.64 3.12
CA GLY A 119 26.05 16.52 4.20
C GLY A 119 25.11 16.55 5.40
N GLN A 120 25.30 17.52 6.29
CA GLN A 120 24.51 17.67 7.53
C GLN A 120 24.02 19.11 7.76
N GLY A 121 24.43 20.06 6.92
CA GLY A 121 23.95 21.44 6.93
C GLY A 121 22.50 21.57 6.44
N PRO A 122 21.91 22.78 6.50
CA PRO A 122 20.57 23.04 5.96
C PRO A 122 20.46 22.61 4.49
N GLY A 123 19.39 21.90 4.14
CA GLY A 123 19.15 21.38 2.79
C GLY A 123 20.00 20.17 2.37
N GLU A 124 20.96 19.73 3.20
CA GLU A 124 21.78 18.54 2.90
C GLU A 124 21.15 17.25 3.45
N PHE A 125 21.62 16.10 2.96
CA PHE A 125 21.12 14.77 3.34
C PHE A 125 22.27 13.79 3.69
N GLN A 126 22.00 12.86 4.61
CA GLN A 126 22.79 11.65 4.83
C GLN A 126 22.05 10.38 4.40
N ASN A 127 20.72 10.44 4.34
CA ASN A 127 19.87 9.33 3.89
C ASN A 127 18.45 9.86 3.60
N VAL A 128 18.29 10.56 2.48
CA VAL A 128 16.96 10.97 1.98
C VAL A 128 16.17 9.72 1.64
N LYS A 129 15.08 9.49 2.38
CA LYS A 129 14.30 8.24 2.28
C LYS A 129 12.92 8.46 1.68
N ILE A 130 12.25 9.53 2.09
CA ILE A 130 10.85 9.80 1.73
C ILE A 130 10.76 11.19 1.14
N VAL A 131 9.98 11.31 0.07
CA VAL A 131 9.58 12.59 -0.51
C VAL A 131 8.07 12.68 -0.60
N SER A 132 7.54 13.86 -0.31
CA SER A 132 6.15 14.21 -0.62
C SER A 132 6.07 15.66 -1.09
N VAL A 133 4.90 16.07 -1.55
CA VAL A 133 4.65 17.44 -1.98
C VAL A 133 3.46 18.00 -1.22
N ASN A 134 3.54 19.27 -0.82
CA ASN A 134 2.41 19.96 -0.22
C ASN A 134 1.52 20.62 -1.28
N ILE A 135 0.42 21.25 -0.82
CA ILE A 135 -0.53 21.97 -1.67
C ILE A 135 0.08 23.16 -2.44
N ASN A 136 1.21 23.70 -1.98
CA ASN A 136 1.95 24.77 -2.65
C ASN A 136 2.94 24.24 -3.70
N ASN A 137 3.00 22.92 -3.91
CA ASN A 137 4.02 22.22 -4.71
C ASN A 137 5.44 22.26 -4.14
N ASP A 138 5.59 22.59 -2.85
CA ASP A 138 6.88 22.49 -2.18
C ASP A 138 7.21 21.02 -1.90
N LEU A 139 8.46 20.64 -2.14
CA LEU A 139 8.99 19.33 -1.81
C LEU A 139 9.23 19.23 -0.30
N ILE A 140 8.76 18.15 0.31
CA ILE A 140 9.08 17.75 1.68
C ILE A 140 9.95 16.50 1.59
N ALA A 141 11.19 16.61 2.04
CA ALA A 141 12.16 15.52 2.00
C ALA A 141 12.56 15.13 3.42
N PHE A 142 12.31 13.87 3.79
CA PHE A 142 12.69 13.32 5.10
C PHE A 142 14.00 12.56 5.01
N ASP A 143 14.94 12.96 5.86
CA ASP A 143 16.19 12.27 6.10
C ASP A 143 16.05 11.32 7.28
N SER A 144 16.16 10.01 7.02
CA SER A 144 15.99 8.97 8.05
C SER A 144 17.18 8.88 9.01
N MET A 145 18.38 9.28 8.58
CA MET A 145 19.59 9.19 9.42
C MET A 145 19.73 10.43 10.32
N LEU A 146 19.48 11.61 9.77
CA LEU A 146 19.46 12.88 10.49
C LEU A 146 18.14 13.10 11.24
N ARG A 147 17.10 12.31 10.94
CA ARG A 147 15.75 12.40 11.50
C ARG A 147 15.19 13.81 11.39
N ARG A 148 15.22 14.37 10.20
CA ARG A 148 14.79 15.76 9.96
C ARG A 148 14.11 15.90 8.62
N ILE A 149 13.45 17.03 8.44
CA ILE A 149 12.80 17.40 7.19
C ILE A 149 13.47 18.63 6.59
N ASN A 150 13.71 18.56 5.29
CA ASN A 150 14.00 19.72 4.45
C ASN A 150 12.76 20.01 3.60
N ILE A 151 12.38 21.29 3.52
CA ILE A 151 11.30 21.78 2.65
C ILE A 151 11.94 22.68 1.59
N PHE A 152 11.71 22.37 0.32
CA PHE A 152 12.18 23.17 -0.81
C PHE A 152 10.99 23.70 -1.60
N SER A 153 11.08 24.94 -2.05
CA SER A 153 10.07 25.51 -2.95
C SER A 153 10.05 24.76 -4.28
N ASP A 154 8.97 24.93 -5.04
CA ASP A 154 8.86 24.39 -6.41
C ASP A 154 9.99 24.85 -7.36
N LYS A 155 10.66 25.96 -7.03
CA LYS A 155 11.83 26.49 -7.76
C LYS A 155 13.17 25.97 -7.22
N GLY A 156 13.13 25.17 -6.17
CA GLY A 156 14.29 24.55 -5.53
C GLY A 156 14.98 25.38 -4.44
N GLU A 157 14.35 26.46 -3.99
CA GLU A 157 14.88 27.27 -2.89
C GLU A 157 14.60 26.57 -1.55
N LEU A 158 15.60 26.47 -0.67
CA LEU A 158 15.39 25.90 0.66
C LEU A 158 14.50 26.83 1.50
N ILE A 159 13.31 26.37 1.86
CA ILE A 159 12.36 27.09 2.71
C ILE A 159 12.67 26.82 4.19
N LYS A 160 12.88 25.55 4.56
CA LYS A 160 13.03 25.15 5.96
C LYS A 160 13.86 23.89 6.10
N THR A 161 14.71 23.86 7.12
CA THR A 161 15.30 22.63 7.67
C THR A 161 14.85 22.51 9.11
N THR A 162 14.22 21.40 9.47
CA THR A 162 13.83 21.16 10.86
C THR A 162 15.06 20.84 11.70
N LYS A 163 14.97 21.11 13.01
CA LYS A 163 15.82 20.42 13.98
C LYS A 163 15.53 18.91 13.90
N LYS A 164 16.44 18.12 14.48
CA LYS A 164 16.25 16.68 14.66
C LYS A 164 14.92 16.42 15.37
N LEU A 165 14.05 15.68 14.71
CA LEU A 165 12.74 15.28 15.20
C LEU A 165 12.94 14.20 16.26
N MET A 166 12.58 14.52 17.50
CA MET A 166 12.71 13.64 18.68
C MET A 166 11.36 12.99 19.00
N VAL A 167 10.78 12.29 18.03
CA VAL A 167 9.48 11.64 18.17
C VAL A 167 9.69 10.21 18.70
N GLY A 168 9.94 10.06 20.02
CA GLY A 168 10.30 8.76 20.60
C GLY A 168 11.76 8.34 20.36
N SER A 169 12.08 7.06 20.62
CA SER A 169 13.46 6.53 20.57
C SER A 169 13.94 6.17 19.16
N TRP A 170 13.03 5.83 18.24
CA TRP A 170 13.34 5.52 16.85
C TRP A 170 12.12 5.80 15.95
N VAL A 171 12.36 6.42 14.79
CA VAL A 171 11.32 6.89 13.86
C VAL A 171 11.78 6.59 12.45
N GLU A 172 10.99 5.81 11.74
CA GLU A 172 11.19 5.60 10.31
C GLU A 172 9.83 5.51 9.62
N PRO A 173 9.17 6.67 9.34
CA PRO A 173 7.95 6.66 8.55
C PRO A 173 8.18 5.89 7.24
N SER A 174 7.12 5.27 6.76
CA SER A 174 7.09 4.64 5.44
C SER A 174 6.54 5.59 4.38
N LYS A 175 5.72 6.57 4.80
CA LYS A 175 5.19 7.64 3.94
C LYS A 175 4.86 8.88 4.77
N ILE A 176 4.94 10.05 4.14
CA ILE A 176 4.50 11.32 4.71
C ILE A 176 3.42 11.89 3.78
N PHE A 177 2.25 12.17 4.34
CA PHE A 177 1.16 12.84 3.66
C PHE A 177 1.07 14.29 4.12
N VAL A 178 0.54 15.15 3.26
CA VAL A 178 0.20 16.53 3.61
C VAL A 178 -1.30 16.69 3.40
N ILE A 179 -2.03 16.96 4.48
CA ILE A 179 -3.49 17.03 4.49
C ILE A 179 -3.87 18.33 5.19
N ASP A 180 -4.57 19.22 4.49
CA ASP A 180 -4.99 20.52 5.01
C ASP A 180 -3.84 21.33 5.66
N GLY A 181 -2.63 21.19 5.10
CA GLY A 181 -1.42 21.84 5.60
C GLY A 181 -0.73 21.13 6.77
N ASN A 182 -1.36 20.13 7.39
CA ASN A 182 -0.73 19.28 8.42
C ASN A 182 0.05 18.12 7.78
N TYR A 183 1.05 17.62 8.50
CA TYR A 183 1.85 16.48 8.05
C TYR A 183 1.37 15.22 8.76
N VAL A 184 1.11 14.15 8.01
CA VAL A 184 0.75 12.85 8.58
C VAL A 184 1.85 11.86 8.28
N PHE A 185 2.48 11.32 9.31
CA PHE A 185 3.45 10.25 9.16
C PHE A 185 2.70 8.93 9.24
N PHE A 186 2.93 8.07 8.25
CA PHE A 186 2.47 6.69 8.25
C PHE A 186 3.63 5.76 8.59
N GLY A 187 3.49 5.00 9.68
CA GLY A 187 4.47 4.07 10.20
C GLY A 187 4.40 3.99 11.72
N LYS A 188 4.75 2.82 12.29
CA LYS A 188 4.74 2.63 13.75
C LYS A 188 5.89 3.43 14.39
N LEU A 189 5.56 4.26 15.37
CA LEU A 189 6.56 4.89 16.24
C LEU A 189 6.96 3.95 17.38
N SER A 190 8.20 4.02 17.86
CA SER A 190 8.70 3.09 18.88
C SER A 190 7.92 3.12 20.21
N ASN A 191 7.22 4.23 20.49
CA ASN A 191 6.42 4.44 21.69
C ASN A 191 4.91 4.47 21.42
N SER A 192 4.46 4.07 20.23
CA SER A 192 3.03 4.07 19.86
C SER A 192 2.64 2.77 19.17
N LEU A 193 1.42 2.31 19.45
CA LEU A 193 0.78 1.23 18.68
C LEU A 193 -0.11 1.78 17.57
N LYS A 194 -0.07 3.07 17.30
CA LYS A 194 -0.81 3.69 16.18
C LYS A 194 0.02 3.69 14.90
N LEU A 195 -0.66 3.71 13.76
CA LEU A 195 -0.06 3.71 12.43
C LEU A 195 0.10 5.10 11.84
N PHE A 196 -0.78 6.02 12.18
CA PHE A 196 -0.82 7.37 11.63
C PHE A 196 -0.60 8.38 12.75
N HIS A 197 0.22 9.38 12.46
CA HIS A 197 0.64 10.40 13.41
C HIS A 197 0.56 11.77 12.74
N GLU A 198 -0.37 12.61 13.18
CA GLU A 198 -0.52 13.98 12.72
C GLU A 198 0.45 14.90 13.45
N PHE A 199 1.08 15.81 12.70
CA PHE A 199 2.03 16.79 13.19
C PHE A 199 1.54 18.20 12.90
N GLY A 200 1.63 19.05 13.92
CA GLY A 200 1.48 20.49 13.77
C GLY A 200 2.68 21.12 13.05
N GLN A 201 2.59 22.43 12.76
CA GLN A 201 3.65 23.20 12.07
C GLN A 201 4.97 23.32 12.88
N ASP A 202 4.88 23.09 14.19
CA ASP A 202 5.98 23.03 15.14
C ASP A 202 6.65 21.65 15.21
N TRP A 203 6.12 20.66 14.46
CA TRP A 203 6.56 19.27 14.42
C TRP A 203 6.36 18.49 15.73
N ASN A 204 5.38 18.91 16.55
CA ASN A 204 4.86 18.09 17.64
C ASN A 204 3.68 17.23 17.14
N ILE A 205 3.55 16.02 17.70
CA ILE A 205 2.39 15.16 17.43
C ILE A 205 1.16 15.82 18.05
N THR A 206 0.14 16.04 17.22
CA THR A 206 -1.18 16.52 17.65
C THR A 206 -2.16 15.39 17.87
N GLU A 207 -2.04 14.32 17.06
CA GLU A 207 -2.94 13.17 17.13
C GLU A 207 -2.24 11.89 16.65
N SER A 208 -2.69 10.73 17.12
CA SER A 208 -2.30 9.44 16.56
C SER A 208 -3.49 8.49 16.53
N TYR A 209 -3.71 7.84 15.40
CA TYR A 209 -4.92 7.06 15.15
C TYR A 209 -4.64 5.81 14.32
N ILE A 210 -5.66 4.94 14.28
CA ILE A 210 -5.66 3.58 13.73
C ILE A 210 -4.63 2.69 14.40
N ASP A 211 -5.12 1.66 15.08
CA ASP A 211 -4.26 0.67 15.73
C ASP A 211 -3.48 -0.16 14.70
N TYR A 212 -2.22 -0.36 15.01
CA TYR A 212 -1.37 -1.30 14.31
C TYR A 212 -1.84 -2.72 14.65
N GLU A 213 -2.45 -3.40 13.68
CA GLU A 213 -2.82 -4.80 13.84
C GLU A 213 -1.56 -5.69 13.84
N PHE A 214 -1.48 -6.53 14.87
CA PHE A 214 -0.33 -7.38 15.10
C PHE A 214 -0.16 -8.44 14.01
N ILE A 215 1.11 -8.73 13.73
CA ILE A 215 1.51 -9.99 13.11
C ILE A 215 1.23 -11.08 14.15
N ASP A 216 0.73 -12.25 13.75
CA ASP A 216 0.40 -13.39 14.63
C ASP A 216 1.68 -14.11 15.13
N ASN A 217 2.59 -13.31 15.71
CA ASN A 217 3.83 -13.70 16.35
C ASN A 217 4.29 -12.57 17.29
N LYS A 218 3.85 -12.62 18.54
CA LYS A 218 4.14 -11.61 19.57
C LYS A 218 5.64 -11.43 19.84
N GLU A 219 6.42 -12.51 19.82
CA GLU A 219 7.87 -12.46 20.04
C GLU A 219 8.59 -11.73 18.89
N PHE A 220 8.18 -11.98 17.64
CA PHE A 220 8.67 -11.23 16.49
C PHE A 220 8.36 -9.74 16.65
N GLU A 221 7.13 -9.42 17.00
CA GLU A 221 6.66 -8.04 17.07
C GLU A 221 7.39 -7.20 18.14
N GLU A 222 7.60 -7.76 19.33
CA GLU A 222 8.37 -7.13 20.41
C GLU A 222 9.81 -6.78 19.99
N HIS A 223 10.38 -7.54 19.05
CA HIS A 223 11.76 -7.40 18.60
C HIS A 223 11.92 -6.82 17.19
N SER A 224 10.83 -6.68 16.42
CA SER A 224 10.83 -6.19 15.04
C SER A 224 10.53 -4.70 14.94
N PHE A 225 10.44 -3.97 16.07
CA PHE A 225 10.37 -2.50 16.17
C PHE A 225 9.47 -1.75 15.16
N GLY A 226 8.42 -2.40 14.62
CA GLY A 226 7.49 -1.74 13.70
C GLY A 226 7.97 -1.51 12.26
N PHE A 227 8.95 -2.26 11.76
CA PHE A 227 9.51 -2.07 10.40
C PHE A 227 8.52 -2.26 9.22
N PHE A 228 7.29 -2.67 9.49
CA PHE A 228 6.41 -3.27 8.49
C PHE A 228 4.98 -2.72 8.59
N PRO A 229 4.75 -1.41 8.36
CA PRO A 229 3.43 -0.83 8.50
C PRO A 229 2.50 -1.17 7.34
N GLY A 230 3.01 -1.63 6.19
CA GLY A 230 2.19 -1.95 5.01
C GLY A 230 2.07 -0.80 4.03
N ASN A 231 0.96 -0.71 3.30
CA ASN A 231 0.70 0.38 2.36
C ASN A 231 -0.61 1.09 2.68
N CYS A 232 -0.64 2.38 2.37
CA CYS A 232 -1.85 3.16 2.51
C CYS A 232 -1.98 4.22 1.41
N PHE A 233 -3.21 4.68 1.27
CA PHE A 233 -3.60 5.80 0.42
C PHE A 233 -4.54 6.70 1.20
N PHE A 234 -4.19 7.99 1.29
CA PHE A 234 -5.09 9.02 1.78
C PHE A 234 -5.83 9.62 0.60
N GLN A 235 -7.16 9.60 0.69
CA GLN A 235 -8.04 10.31 -0.22
C GLN A 235 -8.15 11.78 0.20
N ASN A 236 -8.50 12.65 -0.75
CA ASN A 236 -8.65 14.08 -0.51
C ASN A 236 -9.76 14.42 0.50
N ASN A 237 -10.72 13.52 0.70
CA ASN A 237 -11.79 13.66 1.70
C ASN A 237 -11.39 13.17 3.11
N GLY A 238 -10.14 12.72 3.30
CA GLY A 238 -9.64 12.18 4.56
C GLY A 238 -9.85 10.67 4.74
N ASP A 239 -10.47 9.98 3.79
CA ASP A 239 -10.63 8.52 3.83
C ASP A 239 -9.27 7.84 3.61
N ILE A 240 -9.08 6.68 4.25
CA ILE A 240 -7.82 5.94 4.20
C ILE A 240 -8.07 4.54 3.67
N LEU A 241 -7.36 4.16 2.61
CA LEU A 241 -7.20 2.76 2.24
C LEU A 241 -5.93 2.23 2.89
N TYR A 242 -6.00 1.06 3.50
CA TYR A 242 -4.89 0.45 4.22
C TYR A 242 -4.77 -1.04 3.90
N THR A 243 -3.53 -1.50 3.79
CA THR A 243 -3.16 -2.92 3.68
C THR A 243 -2.02 -3.22 4.63
N LYS A 244 -2.08 -4.38 5.29
CA LYS A 244 -0.98 -4.87 6.11
C LYS A 244 0.26 -5.13 5.26
N TYR A 245 1.44 -5.05 5.86
CA TYR A 245 2.70 -5.35 5.18
C TYR A 245 2.73 -6.75 4.59
N TYR A 246 2.43 -7.75 5.42
CA TYR A 246 2.11 -9.07 4.90
C TYR A 246 0.65 -9.07 4.50
N TYR A 247 0.43 -8.89 3.21
CA TYR A 247 -0.91 -8.70 2.69
C TYR A 247 -1.71 -9.99 2.79
N ASP A 248 -2.73 -9.98 3.63
CA ASP A 248 -3.63 -11.10 3.94
C ASP A 248 -4.87 -11.15 3.05
N ASN A 249 -4.81 -10.49 1.89
CA ASN A 249 -5.91 -10.33 0.94
C ASN A 249 -7.05 -9.45 1.46
N GLN A 250 -6.76 -8.58 2.42
CA GLN A 250 -7.72 -7.61 2.97
C GLN A 250 -7.22 -6.17 2.79
N ILE A 251 -8.15 -5.32 2.38
CA ILE A 251 -8.02 -3.88 2.33
C ILE A 251 -8.99 -3.31 3.37
N PHE A 252 -8.45 -2.50 4.26
CA PHE A 252 -9.20 -1.81 5.30
C PHE A 252 -9.49 -0.39 4.82
N ILE A 253 -10.73 0.03 4.93
CA ILE A 253 -11.21 1.35 4.51
C ILE A 253 -11.68 2.08 5.75
N TYR A 254 -10.98 3.16 6.07
CA TYR A 254 -11.32 4.01 7.19
C TYR A 254 -11.94 5.31 6.68
N LYS A 255 -12.99 5.76 7.38
CA LYS A 255 -13.60 7.07 7.19
C LYS A 255 -13.62 7.79 8.51
N ASN A 256 -13.27 9.07 8.51
CA ASN A 256 -13.14 9.86 9.74
C ASN A 256 -12.28 9.14 10.81
N LYS A 257 -11.23 8.44 10.37
CA LYS A 257 -10.30 7.65 11.22
C LYS A 257 -10.90 6.41 11.88
N GLU A 258 -12.16 6.05 11.59
CA GLU A 258 -12.84 4.85 12.06
C GLU A 258 -12.93 3.80 10.95
N LEU A 259 -12.82 2.51 11.30
CA LEU A 259 -12.91 1.41 10.34
C LEU A 259 -14.36 1.29 9.87
N GLU A 260 -14.62 1.52 8.58
CA GLU A 260 -15.97 1.45 8.00
C GLU A 260 -16.16 0.13 7.24
N LYS A 261 -15.14 -0.29 6.48
CA LYS A 261 -15.27 -1.41 5.57
C LYS A 261 -13.98 -2.21 5.45
N ILE A 262 -14.12 -3.54 5.36
CA ILE A 262 -13.05 -4.45 4.95
C ILE A 262 -13.48 -5.09 3.64
N ILE A 263 -12.65 -4.97 2.61
CA ILE A 263 -12.87 -5.65 1.33
C ILE A 263 -11.73 -6.65 1.13
N GLY A 264 -12.05 -7.84 0.65
CA GLY A 264 -11.02 -8.86 0.47
C GLY A 264 -11.34 -9.88 -0.61
N ARG A 265 -10.30 -10.58 -1.07
CA ARG A 265 -10.37 -11.59 -2.12
C ARG A 265 -9.95 -12.95 -1.57
N GLU A 266 -10.69 -14.00 -1.89
CA GLU A 266 -10.26 -15.36 -1.62
C GLU A 266 -8.97 -15.69 -2.38
N SER A 267 -8.01 -16.29 -1.67
CA SER A 267 -6.71 -16.68 -2.24
C SER A 267 -6.34 -18.10 -1.85
N ASP A 268 -5.52 -18.74 -2.68
CA ASP A 268 -4.86 -20.01 -2.35
C ASP A 268 -3.76 -19.78 -1.29
N ILE A 269 -3.24 -18.55 -1.20
CA ILE A 269 -2.25 -18.16 -0.20
C ILE A 269 -2.99 -17.90 1.12
N LYS A 270 -3.08 -18.96 1.95
CA LYS A 270 -3.76 -18.91 3.25
C LYS A 270 -2.93 -18.24 4.35
N LYS A 271 -1.60 -18.29 4.23
CA LYS A 271 -0.67 -17.62 5.15
C LYS A 271 0.24 -16.71 4.31
N PRO A 272 0.18 -15.38 4.47
CA PRO A 272 0.95 -14.47 3.63
C PRO A 272 2.45 -14.44 3.97
N TYR A 273 2.84 -15.05 5.10
CA TYR A 273 4.23 -15.19 5.53
C TYR A 273 4.46 -16.41 6.40
N GLU A 274 5.74 -16.74 6.57
CA GLU A 274 6.26 -17.65 7.58
C GLU A 274 7.44 -16.97 8.29
N ILE A 275 7.47 -17.04 9.63
CA ILE A 275 8.55 -16.51 10.45
C ILE A 275 9.07 -17.61 11.37
N GLN A 276 10.39 -17.75 11.41
CA GLN A 276 11.09 -18.63 12.33
C GLN A 276 11.95 -17.79 13.29
N VAL A 277 11.91 -18.16 14.57
CA VAL A 277 12.65 -17.51 15.65
C VAL A 277 13.85 -18.36 16.03
N PHE A 278 15.02 -17.73 16.15
CA PHE A 278 16.27 -18.36 16.52
C PHE A 278 16.87 -17.64 17.72
N ARG A 279 17.20 -18.38 18.78
CA ARG A 279 17.98 -17.85 19.92
C ARG A 279 19.50 -17.98 19.72
N ASP A 280 19.91 -18.50 18.56
CA ASP A 280 21.30 -18.60 18.11
C ASP A 280 21.44 -17.89 16.76
N VAL A 281 22.07 -16.72 16.81
CA VAL A 281 22.31 -15.82 15.68
C VAL A 281 23.08 -16.53 14.55
N ASN A 282 24.01 -17.43 14.90
CA ASN A 282 24.85 -18.15 13.95
C ASN A 282 24.03 -19.19 13.17
N LYS A 283 23.14 -19.93 13.87
CA LYS A 283 22.20 -20.85 13.20
C LYS A 283 21.32 -20.11 12.19
N ALA A 284 20.79 -18.94 12.59
CA ALA A 284 19.99 -18.13 11.70
C ALA A 284 20.79 -17.55 10.50
N MET A 285 22.12 -17.41 10.60
CA MET A 285 22.96 -16.92 9.48
C MET A 285 23.10 -17.99 8.39
N ASN A 286 23.15 -19.27 8.78
CA ASN A 286 23.34 -20.38 7.84
C ASN A 286 22.07 -20.67 7.02
N ILE A 287 20.88 -20.42 7.57
CA ILE A 287 19.60 -20.78 6.92
C ILE A 287 19.31 -19.97 5.64
N LYS A 288 19.77 -18.70 5.54
CA LYS A 288 19.53 -17.87 4.33
C LYS A 288 20.21 -18.45 3.08
N ARG A 289 21.32 -19.19 3.25
CA ARG A 289 22.05 -19.78 2.12
C ARG A 289 21.29 -20.96 1.52
N ASP A 290 20.63 -21.75 2.35
CA ASP A 290 20.02 -23.02 1.92
C ASP A 290 18.50 -22.96 1.73
N GLN A 291 17.81 -22.00 2.37
CA GLN A 291 16.35 -21.94 2.36
C GLN A 291 15.83 -20.59 1.85
N ASP A 292 14.64 -20.64 1.24
CA ASP A 292 14.02 -19.58 0.44
C ASP A 292 13.42 -18.43 1.29
N TYR A 293 14.26 -17.69 2.04
CA TYR A 293 13.87 -16.62 2.98
C TYR A 293 14.28 -15.21 2.52
N ASP A 294 13.43 -14.23 2.83
CA ASP A 294 13.50 -12.86 2.29
C ASP A 294 14.19 -11.87 3.23
N PHE A 295 14.05 -12.06 4.54
CA PHE A 295 14.56 -11.09 5.51
C PHE A 295 15.10 -11.75 6.77
N LYS A 296 16.00 -11.00 7.43
CA LYS A 296 16.55 -11.36 8.73
C LYS A 296 16.57 -10.13 9.63
N SER A 297 16.02 -10.25 10.84
CA SER A 297 16.13 -9.24 11.89
C SER A 297 16.91 -9.81 13.08
N PHE A 298 17.61 -8.95 13.81
CA PHE A 298 18.37 -9.32 15.00
C PHE A 298 18.06 -8.37 16.15
N GLY A 299 17.77 -8.91 17.32
CA GLY A 299 17.56 -8.13 18.54
C GLY A 299 17.84 -8.99 19.77
N GLN A 300 18.61 -8.46 20.72
CA GLN A 300 18.85 -9.10 22.04
C GLN A 300 19.33 -10.57 21.97
N GLY A 301 20.16 -10.91 20.97
CA GLY A 301 20.64 -12.29 20.77
C GLY A 301 19.64 -13.23 20.06
N ILE A 302 18.45 -12.73 19.72
CA ILE A 302 17.45 -13.42 18.91
C ILE A 302 17.61 -12.99 17.46
N ALA A 303 17.47 -13.94 16.54
CA ALA A 303 17.38 -13.70 15.12
C ALA A 303 16.05 -14.23 14.59
N PHE A 304 15.41 -13.45 13.73
CA PHE A 304 14.19 -13.85 13.03
C PHE A 304 14.52 -14.05 11.56
N VAL A 305 14.07 -15.16 10.99
CA VAL A 305 14.18 -15.42 9.56
C VAL A 305 12.77 -15.60 9.03
N GLY A 306 12.41 -14.82 8.01
CA GLY A 306 11.05 -14.84 7.48
C GLY A 306 10.97 -14.80 5.97
N LYS A 307 9.86 -15.35 5.50
CA LYS A 307 9.50 -15.54 4.09
C LYS A 307 8.13 -14.93 3.88
N SER A 308 8.00 -14.06 2.89
CA SER A 308 6.72 -13.54 2.42
C SER A 308 6.26 -14.30 1.17
N PHE A 309 4.96 -14.55 1.07
CA PHE A 309 4.34 -15.18 -0.10
C PHE A 309 3.58 -14.16 -0.93
N GLN A 310 3.08 -13.10 -0.31
CA GLN A 310 2.37 -12.03 -0.99
C GLN A 310 2.57 -10.72 -0.24
N ASN A 311 2.81 -9.63 -0.97
CA ASN A 311 2.93 -8.28 -0.42
C ASN A 311 2.13 -7.31 -1.28
N SER A 312 1.51 -6.31 -0.65
CA SER A 312 1.02 -5.14 -1.39
C SER A 312 2.22 -4.28 -1.79
N LEU A 313 2.18 -3.76 -3.02
CA LEU A 313 3.19 -2.90 -3.63
C LEU A 313 2.68 -1.46 -3.81
N GLY A 314 1.46 -1.17 -3.34
CA GLY A 314 0.79 0.10 -3.49
C GLY A 314 -0.72 -0.10 -3.61
N ILE A 315 -1.48 0.73 -2.92
CA ILE A 315 -2.94 0.77 -2.98
C ILE A 315 -3.37 2.19 -3.35
N PHE A 316 -4.39 2.33 -4.19
CA PHE A 316 -4.86 3.61 -4.71
C PHE A 316 -6.36 3.56 -4.99
N GLN A 317 -6.99 4.73 -5.05
CA GLN A 317 -8.33 4.89 -5.61
C GLN A 317 -8.23 5.76 -6.86
N LEU A 318 -8.70 5.23 -7.98
CA LEU A 318 -8.74 5.91 -9.28
C LEU A 318 -9.75 7.07 -9.28
N SER A 319 -9.63 7.97 -10.25
CA SER A 319 -10.53 9.11 -10.44
C SER A 319 -12.01 8.73 -10.65
N ASP A 320 -12.27 7.52 -11.16
CA ASP A 320 -13.62 6.96 -11.34
C ASP A 320 -14.15 6.21 -10.10
N GLY A 321 -13.39 6.19 -9.01
CA GLY A 321 -13.74 5.60 -7.73
C GLY A 321 -13.38 4.12 -7.58
N LEU A 322 -12.79 3.49 -8.60
CA LEU A 322 -12.28 2.12 -8.48
C LEU A 322 -11.10 2.06 -7.52
N ILE A 323 -11.00 0.97 -6.76
CA ILE A 323 -9.88 0.71 -5.85
C ILE A 323 -8.93 -0.28 -6.53
N VAL A 324 -7.65 0.05 -6.57
CA VAL A 324 -6.61 -0.82 -7.10
C VAL A 324 -5.56 -1.13 -6.06
N ASN A 325 -5.16 -2.40 -5.99
CA ASN A 325 -4.05 -2.86 -5.17
C ASN A 325 -3.06 -3.65 -6.03
N PHE A 326 -1.81 -3.24 -6.00
CA PHE A 326 -0.71 -3.90 -6.70
C PHE A 326 -0.07 -4.93 -5.78
N LEU A 327 0.31 -6.09 -6.32
CA LEU A 327 0.79 -7.21 -5.54
C LEU A 327 2.12 -7.74 -6.07
N ALA A 328 3.00 -8.15 -5.16
CA ALA A 328 4.06 -9.11 -5.45
C ALA A 328 3.62 -10.47 -4.93
N ILE A 329 3.51 -11.47 -5.80
CA ILE A 329 3.20 -12.86 -5.43
C ILE A 329 4.42 -13.73 -5.66
N ARG A 330 4.85 -14.45 -4.64
CA ARG A 330 6.02 -15.32 -4.72
C ARG A 330 5.69 -16.57 -5.53
N LYS A 331 6.50 -16.86 -6.56
CA LYS A 331 6.42 -18.11 -7.34
C LYS A 331 7.49 -19.09 -6.89
N SER A 332 8.71 -18.61 -6.71
CA SER A 332 9.86 -19.37 -6.21
C SER A 332 10.94 -18.41 -5.67
N LYS A 333 12.11 -18.92 -5.30
CA LYS A 333 13.21 -18.10 -4.76
C LYS A 333 13.64 -17.02 -5.73
N GLY A 334 13.41 -15.76 -5.34
CA GLY A 334 13.75 -14.59 -6.14
C GLY A 334 12.83 -14.37 -7.36
N ASN A 335 11.84 -15.23 -7.59
CA ASN A 335 10.87 -15.08 -8.68
C ASN A 335 9.52 -14.64 -8.12
N TRP A 336 9.08 -13.48 -8.60
CA TRP A 336 7.85 -12.83 -8.19
C TRP A 336 7.00 -12.50 -9.42
N GLU A 337 5.69 -12.60 -9.25
CA GLU A 337 4.66 -12.24 -10.22
C GLU A 337 3.99 -10.94 -9.77
N PHE A 338 3.78 -10.00 -10.69
CA PHE A 338 3.05 -8.76 -10.38
C PHE A 338 1.55 -8.97 -10.56
N GLY A 339 0.79 -8.80 -9.49
CA GLY A 339 -0.66 -8.89 -9.50
C GLY A 339 -1.31 -7.51 -9.45
N VAL A 340 -2.51 -7.42 -10.00
CA VAL A 340 -3.39 -6.25 -9.86
C VAL A 340 -4.76 -6.74 -9.44
N GLU A 341 -5.20 -6.30 -8.27
CA GLU A 341 -6.58 -6.45 -7.82
C GLU A 341 -7.34 -5.15 -8.10
N LEU A 342 -8.49 -5.27 -8.75
CA LEU A 342 -9.35 -4.13 -9.08
C LEU A 342 -10.73 -4.35 -8.47
N PHE A 343 -11.18 -3.40 -7.66
CA PHE A 343 -12.47 -3.43 -6.98
C PHE A 343 -13.32 -2.22 -7.38
N ASP A 344 -14.64 -2.39 -7.42
CA ASP A 344 -15.55 -1.25 -7.46
C ASP A 344 -15.61 -0.52 -6.12
N SER A 345 -16.21 0.67 -6.10
CA SER A 345 -16.39 1.49 -4.90
C SER A 345 -17.25 0.82 -3.81
N SER A 346 -18.04 -0.20 -4.17
CA SER A 346 -18.79 -0.99 -3.19
C SER A 346 -17.91 -2.01 -2.46
N GLY A 347 -16.77 -2.38 -3.05
CA GLY A 347 -15.83 -3.38 -2.53
C GLY A 347 -15.86 -4.71 -3.29
N LYS A 348 -16.60 -4.79 -4.39
CA LYS A 348 -16.69 -6.02 -5.18
C LYS A 348 -15.50 -6.13 -6.12
N LEU A 349 -14.89 -7.30 -6.16
CA LEU A 349 -13.78 -7.61 -7.05
C LEU A 349 -14.28 -7.65 -8.50
N LEU A 350 -13.72 -6.77 -9.31
CA LEU A 350 -13.95 -6.68 -10.74
C LEU A 350 -13.00 -7.61 -11.49
N SER A 351 -11.71 -7.56 -11.18
CA SER A 351 -10.71 -8.44 -11.77
C SER A 351 -9.53 -8.67 -10.84
N TYR A 352 -8.92 -9.85 -10.96
CA TYR A 352 -7.57 -10.10 -10.47
C TYR A 352 -6.68 -10.55 -11.63
N SER A 353 -5.73 -9.70 -12.01
CA SER A 353 -4.87 -9.91 -13.18
C SER A 353 -3.43 -10.11 -12.78
N LYS A 354 -2.74 -11.03 -13.47
CA LYS A 354 -1.31 -11.31 -13.30
C LYS A 354 -0.56 -10.75 -14.49
N ILE A 355 0.39 -9.86 -14.25
CA ILE A 355 1.05 -9.05 -15.26
C ILE A 355 2.54 -9.38 -15.28
N GLY A 356 2.90 -10.35 -16.12
CA GLY A 356 4.29 -10.73 -16.36
C GLY A 356 4.96 -11.49 -15.20
N GLU A 357 6.03 -12.20 -15.55
CA GLU A 357 6.91 -12.87 -14.58
C GLU A 357 8.19 -12.06 -14.40
N ASN A 358 8.72 -12.00 -13.17
CA ASN A 358 9.94 -11.25 -12.81
C ASN A 358 9.90 -9.74 -13.08
N LEU A 359 8.74 -9.21 -13.43
CA LEU A 359 8.46 -7.79 -13.51
C LEU A 359 7.57 -7.46 -12.34
N TYR A 360 7.99 -6.60 -11.42
CA TYR A 360 7.10 -6.02 -10.42
C TYR A 360 7.66 -4.68 -9.95
N TYR A 361 6.75 -3.72 -9.81
CA TYR A 361 7.10 -2.34 -9.48
C TYR A 361 6.67 -2.03 -8.05
N ASN A 362 7.47 -1.25 -7.31
CA ASN A 362 7.00 -0.63 -6.08
C ASN A 362 6.26 0.66 -6.46
N VAL A 363 4.93 0.64 -6.45
CA VAL A 363 4.10 1.76 -6.91
C VAL A 363 3.98 2.77 -5.78
N ARG A 364 4.62 3.93 -5.95
CA ARG A 364 4.85 4.89 -4.85
C ARG A 364 3.74 5.94 -4.76
N CYS A 365 3.33 6.45 -5.90
CA CYS A 365 2.33 7.50 -6.02
C CYS A 365 1.57 7.43 -7.35
N MET A 366 0.52 8.23 -7.45
CA MET A 366 -0.34 8.37 -8.62
C MET A 366 -0.71 9.85 -8.75
N ASP A 367 -0.75 10.37 -9.98
CA ASP A 367 -1.23 11.74 -10.23
C ASP A 367 -2.76 11.82 -10.33
N SER A 368 -3.28 13.03 -10.48
CA SER A 368 -4.72 13.29 -10.63
C SER A 368 -5.34 12.73 -11.92
N ASN A 369 -4.50 12.27 -12.86
CA ASN A 369 -4.96 11.70 -14.12
C ASN A 369 -4.97 10.17 -14.08
N ASP A 370 -4.69 9.53 -12.94
CA ASP A 370 -4.50 8.08 -12.81
C ASP A 370 -3.22 7.54 -13.51
N LEU A 371 -2.17 8.36 -13.62
CA LEU A 371 -0.84 7.90 -14.01
C LEU A 371 -0.08 7.42 -12.77
N PHE A 372 0.35 6.16 -12.77
CA PHE A 372 1.13 5.57 -11.69
C PHE A 372 2.62 5.81 -11.86
N TYR A 373 3.31 6.07 -10.76
CA TYR A 373 4.76 6.25 -10.71
C TYR A 373 5.35 5.19 -9.78
N ALA A 374 6.21 4.35 -10.35
CA ALA A 374 6.69 3.17 -9.64
C ALA A 374 8.19 2.96 -9.83
N ILE A 375 8.83 2.39 -8.82
CA ILE A 375 10.25 2.04 -8.85
C ILE A 375 10.39 0.61 -9.37
N GLU A 376 11.23 0.40 -10.39
CA GLU A 376 11.60 -0.94 -10.85
C GLU A 376 12.45 -1.66 -9.78
N ARG A 377 11.99 -2.82 -9.28
CA ARG A 377 12.66 -3.51 -8.16
C ARG A 377 13.88 -4.35 -8.55
N LYS A 378 14.18 -4.49 -9.83
CA LYS A 378 15.35 -5.24 -10.29
C LYS A 378 16.64 -4.51 -9.94
N GLU A 379 16.71 -3.23 -10.29
CA GLU A 379 17.90 -2.39 -10.13
C GLU A 379 17.66 -1.16 -9.24
N TYR A 380 16.41 -0.82 -8.93
CA TYR A 380 16.04 0.37 -8.15
C TYR A 380 16.55 1.69 -8.75
N ASN A 381 16.88 1.73 -10.05
CA ASN A 381 17.44 2.89 -10.76
C ASN A 381 16.48 3.51 -11.78
N LYS A 382 15.25 2.98 -11.90
CA LYS A 382 14.25 3.45 -12.87
C LYS A 382 12.93 3.77 -12.20
N VAL A 383 12.38 4.90 -12.60
CA VAL A 383 10.97 5.26 -12.43
C VAL A 383 10.21 4.85 -13.68
N ILE A 384 9.17 4.04 -13.51
CA ILE A 384 8.27 3.60 -14.56
C ILE A 384 6.94 4.31 -14.37
N MET A 385 6.48 4.98 -15.42
CA MET A 385 5.19 5.66 -15.47
C MET A 385 4.23 4.84 -16.32
N PHE A 386 3.07 4.50 -15.77
CA PHE A 386 2.11 3.65 -16.48
C PHE A 386 0.66 3.87 -16.09
N ARG A 387 -0.24 3.47 -16.97
CA ARG A 387 -1.69 3.42 -16.74
C ARG A 387 -2.20 1.99 -16.74
N LEU A 388 -3.40 1.82 -16.22
CA LEU A 388 -4.15 0.57 -16.34
C LEU A 388 -5.15 0.67 -17.48
N ARG A 389 -5.29 -0.40 -18.26
CA ARG A 389 -6.37 -0.61 -19.21
C ARG A 389 -7.17 -1.82 -18.76
N TYR A 390 -8.49 -1.66 -18.64
CA TYR A 390 -9.42 -2.68 -18.18
C TYR A 390 -10.76 -2.60 -18.92
#